data_AF-A0A7L0Y0B8-F1
#
_entry.id   AF-A0A7L0Y0B8-F1
#
_cell.length_a   1.000
_cell.length_b   1.000
_cell.length_c   1.000
_cell.angle_alpha   90.00
_cell.angle_beta   90.00
_cell.angle_gamma   90.00
#
_symmetry.space_group_name_H-M   'P 1'
#
loop_
_entity.id
_entity.type
_entity.pdbx_description
1 polymer ?
#
loop_
_entity_poly.entity_id
_entity_poly.type
_entity_poly.pdbx_seq_one_letter_code
_entity_poly.pdbx_strand_id
1 'polypeptide(L)'
;TNMTLMLLNGAALRGGCCRHKTLLRLLGPLLSHSKLYSSYRRPGAEPEKKPLWQNADFSFKKGFDALKTQLSLLKEETQNHLIGPEGRPLSQYLLEQTRVVWQFRSQEDLNKWVISSDVEIGGKSEVYLKLGRNNQGAMLYGTLNTEVPRDGETKYSGYCSMRAKPQL
;
A
#
# COMPACT_ATOMS: atom_id res chain seq x y z
N THR A 1 -28.33 -31.98 14.21
CA THR A 1 -29.76 -31.87 14.56
C THR A 1 -30.01 -30.43 14.97
N ASN A 2 -30.25 -29.57 13.97
CA ASN A 2 -31.58 -29.02 13.65
C ASN A 2 -32.24 -28.34 14.84
N MET A 3 -32.61 -27.07 14.66
CA MET A 3 -33.94 -26.47 14.91
C MET A 3 -33.78 -24.94 14.75
N THR A 4 -34.06 -24.39 13.56
CA THR A 4 -35.32 -23.70 13.18
C THR A 4 -35.60 -22.45 14.02
N LEU A 5 -35.47 -21.24 13.46
CA LEU A 5 -36.47 -20.51 12.66
C LEU A 5 -37.69 -20.09 13.49
N MET A 6 -37.62 -18.86 13.99
CA MET A 6 -38.68 -18.01 14.55
C MET A 6 -38.20 -16.57 14.24
N LEU A 7 -38.95 -15.59 13.77
CA LEU A 7 -40.35 -15.43 13.42
C LEU A 7 -40.40 -14.11 12.61
N LEU A 8 -41.05 -14.14 11.44
CA LEU A 8 -41.55 -12.94 10.78
C LEU A 8 -42.68 -12.35 11.63
N ASN A 9 -42.66 -11.03 11.86
CA ASN A 9 -43.78 -10.11 12.10
C ASN A 9 -43.14 -8.77 12.53
N GLY A 10 -43.44 -7.59 12.03
CA GLY A 10 -44.51 -7.12 11.17
C GLY A 10 -44.63 -5.63 11.50
N ALA A 11 -44.50 -4.73 10.51
CA ALA A 11 -44.93 -3.34 10.64
C ALA A 11 -45.08 -2.76 9.23
N ALA A 12 -46.28 -2.93 8.68
CA ALA A 12 -46.72 -2.16 7.54
C ALA A 12 -47.00 -0.73 8.01
N LEU A 13 -46.28 0.25 7.46
CA LEU A 13 -46.74 1.64 7.42
C LEU A 13 -46.72 2.10 5.96
N ARG A 14 -47.93 2.17 5.40
CA ARG A 14 -48.23 2.94 4.19
C ARG A 14 -48.08 4.42 4.52
N GLY A 15 -47.36 5.16 3.68
CA GLY A 15 -47.30 6.63 3.74
C GLY A 15 -46.66 7.17 2.46
N GLY A 16 -47.41 7.95 1.69
CA GLY A 16 -47.11 8.32 0.32
C GLY A 16 -45.97 9.34 0.11
N CYS A 17 -45.26 9.13 -0.99
CA CYS A 17 -44.75 10.07 -1.99
C CYS A 17 -44.51 11.56 -1.60
N CYS A 18 -43.26 12.03 -1.74
CA CYS A 18 -42.85 12.93 -2.85
C CYS A 18 -41.42 13.49 -2.68
N ARG A 19 -40.58 13.19 -3.69
CA ARG A 19 -39.55 14.06 -4.31
C ARG A 19 -38.42 14.64 -3.45
N HIS A 20 -37.21 14.14 -3.70
CA HIS A 20 -36.09 15.02 -4.03
C HIS A 20 -35.26 14.43 -5.18
N LYS A 21 -35.32 15.10 -6.33
CA LYS A 21 -34.46 14.89 -7.49
C LYS A 21 -33.16 15.62 -7.24
N THR A 22 -32.04 14.92 -7.15
CA THR A 22 -30.68 15.36 -7.51
C THR A 22 -29.70 14.28 -7.06
N LEU A 23 -29.36 13.34 -7.95
CA LEU A 23 -28.08 12.61 -7.99
C LEU A 23 -28.11 11.52 -9.09
N LEU A 24 -28.49 11.90 -10.31
CA LEU A 24 -28.24 11.06 -11.49
C LEU A 24 -28.02 11.96 -12.71
N ARG A 25 -26.89 12.68 -12.70
CA ARG A 25 -26.45 13.56 -13.79
C ARG A 25 -25.11 13.15 -14.42
N LEU A 26 -24.72 11.87 -14.28
CA LEU A 26 -23.47 11.33 -14.86
C LEU A 26 -23.63 10.02 -15.63
N LEU A 27 -24.85 9.52 -15.84
CA LEU A 27 -25.12 8.48 -16.83
C LEU A 27 -26.09 9.05 -17.87
N GLY A 28 -25.52 9.69 -18.90
CA GLY A 28 -26.25 10.02 -20.12
C GLY A 28 -26.77 8.76 -20.80
N PRO A 29 -27.80 8.87 -21.67
CA PRO A 29 -28.48 7.73 -22.26
C PRO A 29 -27.67 7.17 -23.44
N LEU A 30 -26.60 6.43 -23.17
CA LEU A 30 -26.01 5.52 -24.16
C LEU A 30 -26.66 4.14 -24.03
N LEU A 31 -27.95 4.06 -24.36
CA LEU A 31 -28.67 2.81 -24.64
C LEU A 31 -29.90 3.14 -25.49
N SER A 32 -29.69 3.90 -26.57
CA SER A 32 -30.66 4.02 -27.64
C SER A 32 -30.32 2.99 -28.71
N HIS A 33 -31.20 2.00 -28.83
CA HIS A 33 -31.33 1.04 -29.94
C HIS A 33 -30.24 -0.01 -30.16
N SER A 34 -30.16 -1.02 -29.29
CA SER A 34 -29.92 -2.39 -29.76
C SER A 34 -31.25 -3.00 -30.22
N LYS A 35 -31.65 -2.73 -31.47
CA LYS A 35 -32.65 -3.57 -32.13
C LYS A 35 -31.99 -4.93 -32.36
N LEU A 36 -32.08 -5.82 -31.36
CA LEU A 36 -31.81 -7.24 -31.51
C LEU A 36 -32.54 -7.71 -32.78
N TYR A 37 -31.77 -8.19 -33.74
CA TYR A 37 -32.22 -8.68 -35.03
C TYR A 37 -33.24 -9.81 -34.78
N SER A 38 -34.53 -9.48 -34.84
CA SER A 38 -35.60 -10.47 -34.80
C SER A 38 -35.51 -11.26 -36.09
N SER A 39 -35.09 -12.52 -36.00
CA SER A 39 -35.15 -13.47 -37.11
C SER A 39 -36.52 -13.43 -37.79
N TYR A 40 -36.56 -13.56 -39.12
CA TYR A 40 -37.77 -13.54 -39.94
C TYR A 40 -38.87 -14.45 -39.35
N ARG A 41 -40.08 -13.91 -39.14
CA ARG A 41 -41.26 -14.68 -38.72
C ARG A 41 -42.16 -14.95 -39.91
N ARG A 42 -42.60 -16.20 -40.05
CA ARG A 42 -43.71 -16.54 -40.95
C ARG A 42 -45.01 -15.92 -40.39
N PRO A 43 -45.83 -15.25 -41.24
CA PRO A 43 -47.14 -14.75 -40.84
C PRO A 43 -48.00 -15.90 -40.29
N GLY A 44 -48.49 -15.77 -39.04
CA GLY A 44 -49.35 -16.75 -38.37
C GLY A 44 -48.72 -17.51 -37.19
N ALA A 45 -47.40 -17.39 -36.95
CA ALA A 45 -46.78 -18.00 -35.77
C ALA A 45 -46.99 -17.15 -34.50
N GLU A 46 -47.57 -17.74 -33.45
CA GLU A 46 -47.85 -17.07 -32.18
C GLU A 46 -46.53 -16.70 -31.46
N PRO A 47 -46.38 -15.46 -30.93
CA PRO A 47 -45.17 -15.06 -30.22
C PRO A 47 -44.96 -15.92 -28.96
N GLU A 48 -43.80 -16.57 -28.86
CA GLU A 48 -43.42 -17.26 -27.63
C GLU A 48 -43.31 -16.25 -26.48
N LYS A 49 -44.19 -16.38 -25.47
CA LYS A 49 -44.25 -15.53 -24.27
C LYS A 49 -43.31 -16.02 -23.15
N LYS A 50 -42.24 -16.73 -23.48
CA LYS A 50 -41.27 -17.17 -22.48
C LYS A 50 -40.21 -16.09 -22.32
N PRO A 51 -40.04 -15.50 -21.13
CA PRO A 51 -39.03 -14.50 -20.97
C PRO A 51 -37.65 -15.19 -20.97
N LEU A 52 -36.69 -14.56 -21.64
CA LEU A 52 -35.38 -15.13 -22.02
C LEU A 52 -34.57 -15.72 -20.84
N TRP A 53 -34.93 -15.39 -19.59
CA TRP A 53 -34.28 -15.82 -18.36
C TRP A 53 -34.77 -17.17 -17.81
N GLN A 54 -35.84 -17.75 -18.37
CA GLN A 54 -36.37 -19.05 -17.90
C GLN A 54 -35.56 -20.28 -18.36
N ASN A 55 -34.70 -20.14 -19.37
CA ASN A 55 -33.88 -21.25 -19.90
C ASN A 55 -32.39 -21.10 -19.58
N ALA A 56 -32.01 -20.17 -18.72
CA ALA A 56 -30.62 -19.96 -18.36
C ALA A 56 -30.27 -20.86 -17.17
N ASP A 57 -29.89 -22.11 -17.46
CA ASP A 57 -29.34 -23.03 -16.46
C ASP A 57 -27.93 -22.58 -16.06
N PHE A 58 -27.86 -21.55 -15.21
CA PHE A 58 -26.63 -21.07 -14.62
C PHE A 58 -26.06 -22.15 -13.69
N SER A 59 -25.21 -22.99 -14.25
CA SER A 59 -24.48 -24.01 -13.49
C SER A 59 -23.33 -23.33 -12.75
N PHE A 60 -23.63 -22.75 -11.58
CA PHE A 60 -22.68 -22.01 -10.73
C PHE A 60 -21.35 -22.76 -10.49
N LYS A 61 -21.40 -24.09 -10.38
CA LYS A 61 -20.20 -24.94 -10.24
C LYS A 61 -19.27 -24.82 -11.44
N LYS A 62 -19.81 -24.97 -12.66
CA LYS A 62 -19.06 -24.85 -13.91
C LYS A 62 -18.50 -23.43 -14.09
N GLY A 63 -19.29 -22.42 -13.72
CA GLY A 63 -18.85 -21.02 -13.75
C GLY A 63 -17.70 -20.74 -12.77
N PHE A 64 -17.79 -21.25 -11.54
CA PHE A 64 -16.73 -21.09 -10.54
C PHE A 64 -15.45 -21.82 -10.94
N ASP A 65 -15.56 -23.02 -11.51
CA ASP A 65 -14.40 -23.79 -11.99
C ASP A 65 -13.69 -23.05 -13.14
N ALA A 66 -14.43 -22.47 -14.09
CA ALA A 66 -13.87 -21.66 -15.17
C ALA A 66 -13.26 -20.33 -14.68
N LEU A 67 -13.87 -19.68 -13.69
CA LEU A 67 -13.30 -18.47 -13.08
C LEU A 67 -12.03 -18.79 -12.30
N LYS A 68 -11.98 -19.93 -11.61
CA LYS A 68 -10.79 -20.38 -10.88
C LYS A 68 -9.61 -20.61 -11.82
N THR A 69 -9.82 -21.23 -12.97
CA THR A 69 -8.76 -21.42 -13.97
C THR A 69 -8.28 -20.08 -14.54
N GLN A 70 -9.20 -19.17 -14.88
CA GLN A 70 -8.84 -17.82 -15.35
C GLN A 70 -8.09 -17.00 -14.29
N LEU A 71 -8.51 -17.04 -13.04
CA LEU A 71 -7.82 -16.36 -11.93
C LEU A 71 -6.43 -16.98 -11.67
N SER A 72 -6.26 -18.28 -11.89
CA SER A 72 -4.95 -18.94 -11.78
C SER A 72 -3.97 -18.42 -12.83
N LEU A 73 -4.40 -18.36 -14.10
CA LEU A 73 -3.58 -17.84 -15.20
C LEU A 73 -3.26 -16.36 -15.00
N LEU A 74 -4.26 -15.55 -14.64
CA LEU A 74 -4.07 -14.13 -14.34
C LEU A 74 -3.09 -13.94 -13.17
N LYS A 75 -3.18 -14.78 -12.15
CA LYS A 75 -2.26 -14.74 -11.00
C LYS A 75 -0.83 -15.01 -11.44
N GLU A 76 -0.60 -16.01 -12.29
CA GLU A 76 0.73 -16.34 -12.81
C GLU A 76 1.31 -15.20 -13.67
N GLU A 77 0.52 -14.63 -14.58
CA GLU A 77 0.95 -13.48 -15.40
C GLU A 77 1.26 -12.25 -14.54
N THR A 78 0.39 -11.96 -13.57
CA THR A 78 0.60 -10.84 -12.65
C THR A 78 1.86 -11.06 -11.82
N GLN A 79 2.09 -12.27 -11.31
CA GLN A 79 3.32 -12.60 -10.57
C GLN A 79 4.58 -12.44 -11.43
N ASN A 80 4.52 -12.85 -12.70
CA ASN A 80 5.63 -12.72 -13.64
C ASN A 80 5.91 -11.26 -14.04
N HIS A 81 4.90 -10.39 -14.02
CA HIS A 81 5.05 -8.97 -14.38
C HIS A 81 5.40 -8.05 -13.19
N LEU A 82 5.19 -8.53 -11.95
CA LEU A 82 5.61 -7.83 -10.73
C LEU A 82 7.11 -8.04 -10.46
N ILE A 83 7.92 -7.69 -11.44
CA ILE A 83 9.37 -7.57 -11.32
C ILE A 83 9.66 -6.14 -10.83
N GLY A 84 10.31 -6.03 -9.68
CA GLY A 84 10.76 -4.76 -9.14
C GLY A 84 11.85 -4.11 -10.01
N PRO A 85 12.19 -2.84 -9.74
CA PRO A 85 13.33 -2.20 -10.39
C PRO A 85 14.58 -3.10 -10.23
N GLU A 86 15.39 -3.21 -11.29
CA GLU A 86 16.58 -4.08 -11.39
C GLU A 86 16.34 -5.60 -11.56
N GLY A 87 15.13 -6.04 -11.91
CA GLY A 87 14.91 -7.44 -12.27
C GLY A 87 14.68 -8.39 -11.09
N ARG A 88 14.59 -7.86 -9.86
CA ARG A 88 14.33 -8.64 -8.63
C ARG A 88 12.83 -8.78 -8.38
N PRO A 89 12.35 -9.88 -7.77
CA PRO A 89 10.94 -9.99 -7.39
C PRO A 89 10.54 -8.86 -6.44
N LEU A 90 9.36 -8.26 -6.68
CA LEU A 90 8.88 -7.09 -5.92
C LEU A 90 8.83 -7.34 -4.41
N SER A 91 8.59 -8.58 -3.99
CA SER A 91 8.64 -8.99 -2.57
C SER A 91 10.01 -8.77 -1.93
N GLN A 92 11.10 -9.07 -2.63
CA GLN A 92 12.45 -8.82 -2.13
C GLN A 92 12.73 -7.32 -2.03
N TYR A 93 12.31 -6.55 -3.02
CA TYR A 93 12.45 -5.09 -3.00
C TYR A 93 11.71 -4.45 -1.81
N LEU A 94 10.47 -4.87 -1.53
CA LEU A 94 9.72 -4.41 -0.36
C LEU A 94 10.39 -4.81 0.97
N LEU A 95 11.00 -5.99 1.03
CA LEU A 95 11.74 -6.44 2.21
C LEU A 95 13.06 -5.67 2.38
N GLU A 96 13.77 -5.38 1.29
CA GLU A 96 14.98 -4.55 1.30
C GLU A 96 14.67 -3.12 1.79
N GLN A 97 13.52 -2.54 1.41
CA GLN A 97 13.08 -1.22 1.91
C GLN A 97 12.87 -1.19 3.42
N THR A 98 12.53 -2.32 4.05
CA THR A 98 12.29 -2.41 5.50
C THR A 98 13.52 -2.89 6.27
N ARG A 99 14.67 -3.06 5.59
CA ARG A 99 15.90 -3.53 6.22
C ARG A 99 16.47 -2.46 7.15
N VAL A 100 16.56 -2.82 8.43
CA VAL A 100 17.27 -2.01 9.44
C VAL A 100 18.78 -2.14 9.19
N VAL A 101 19.40 -1.09 8.67
CA VAL A 101 20.85 -1.05 8.39
C VAL A 101 21.66 -0.78 9.66
N TRP A 102 21.12 0.08 10.55
CA TRP A 102 21.79 0.50 11.76
C TRP A 102 20.90 0.32 12.98
N GLN A 103 21.49 -0.21 14.04
CA GLN A 103 20.83 -0.41 15.31
C GLN A 103 21.81 -0.14 16.43
N PHE A 104 21.33 0.44 17.52
CA PHE A 104 22.13 0.79 18.69
C PHE A 104 21.69 -0.04 19.89
N ARG A 105 22.13 -1.31 19.96
CA ARG A 105 21.81 -2.22 21.07
C ARG A 105 23.00 -2.44 22.00
N SER A 106 24.20 -2.41 21.44
CA SER A 106 25.43 -2.75 22.14
C SER A 106 26.48 -1.64 21.99
N GLN A 107 27.52 -1.69 22.84
CA GLN A 107 28.68 -0.80 22.70
C GLN A 107 29.45 -1.10 21.40
N GLU A 108 29.42 -2.34 20.92
CA GLU A 108 30.03 -2.74 19.65
C GLU A 108 29.37 -2.03 18.46
N ASP A 109 28.06 -1.80 18.53
CA ASP A 109 27.34 -1.04 17.51
C ASP A 109 27.79 0.42 17.46
N LEU A 110 28.16 1.01 18.61
CA LEU A 110 28.72 2.37 18.65
C LEU A 110 30.09 2.43 17.96
N ASN A 111 30.89 1.36 18.06
CA ASN A 111 32.19 1.28 17.41
C ASN A 111 32.09 1.25 15.87
N LYS A 112 30.90 0.98 15.31
CA LYS A 112 30.62 1.08 13.87
C LYS A 112 30.49 2.54 13.41
N TRP A 113 30.43 3.48 14.34
CA TRP A 113 30.35 4.92 14.06
C TRP A 113 31.67 5.61 14.39
N VAL A 114 31.98 6.64 13.63
CA VAL A 114 33.11 7.54 13.83
C VAL A 114 32.54 8.92 14.10
N ILE A 115 33.07 9.57 15.13
CA ILE A 115 32.66 10.89 15.55
C ILE A 115 33.90 11.76 15.49
N SER A 116 33.77 12.93 14.88
CA SER A 116 34.87 13.88 14.71
C SER A 116 34.37 15.29 14.99
N SER A 117 35.17 16.10 15.66
CA SER A 117 34.91 17.52 15.88
C SER A 117 36.07 18.39 15.44
N ASP A 118 35.85 19.71 15.45
CA ASP A 118 36.90 20.68 15.15
C ASP A 118 38.09 20.67 16.12
N VAL A 119 38.01 19.98 17.27
CA VAL A 119 39.14 19.80 18.20
C VAL A 119 40.35 19.17 17.51
N GLU A 120 40.14 18.28 16.53
CA GLU A 120 41.22 17.70 15.72
C GLU A 120 41.98 18.75 14.88
N ILE A 121 41.34 19.89 14.60
CA ILE A 121 41.85 21.01 13.79
C ILE A 121 42.23 22.21 14.68
N GLY A 122 42.01 22.14 16.00
CA GLY A 122 42.29 23.23 16.96
C GLY A 122 41.07 24.06 17.38
N GLY A 123 39.86 23.63 17.01
CA GLY A 123 38.61 24.16 17.54
C GLY A 123 38.36 23.75 18.99
N LYS A 124 37.25 24.26 19.54
CA LYS A 124 36.85 24.03 20.94
C LYS A 124 35.56 23.21 21.06
N SER A 125 35.08 22.62 19.97
CA SER A 125 33.86 21.84 19.97
C SER A 125 34.15 20.38 20.35
N GLU A 126 33.41 19.89 21.33
CA GLU A 126 33.52 18.53 21.83
C GLU A 126 32.27 17.75 21.48
N VAL A 127 32.43 16.47 21.18
CA VAL A 127 31.32 15.59 20.80
C VAL A 127 31.55 14.19 21.33
N TYR A 128 30.50 13.59 21.85
CA TYR A 128 30.49 12.30 22.50
C TYR A 128 29.28 11.50 22.07
N LEU A 129 29.44 10.19 21.99
CA LEU A 129 28.36 9.25 21.73
C LEU A 129 28.32 8.23 22.86
N LYS A 130 27.14 8.04 23.43
CA LYS A 130 26.92 7.10 24.52
C LYS A 130 25.69 6.27 24.25
N LEU A 131 25.67 5.03 24.73
CA LEU A 131 24.46 4.22 24.71
C LEU A 131 23.44 4.79 25.70
N GLY A 132 22.18 4.92 25.28
CA GLY A 132 21.08 5.36 26.13
C GLY A 132 20.85 4.38 27.28
N ARG A 133 20.31 4.88 28.40
CA ARG A 133 20.13 4.09 29.65
C ARG A 133 19.36 2.78 29.46
N ASN A 134 18.50 2.70 28.46
CA ASN A 134 17.66 1.53 28.18
C ASN A 134 18.26 0.60 27.10
N ASN A 135 19.49 0.84 26.63
CA ASN A 135 20.13 0.09 25.53
C ASN A 135 19.29 0.02 24.24
N GLN A 136 18.36 0.96 24.06
CA GLN A 136 17.42 1.03 22.94
C GLN A 136 17.81 2.08 21.89
N GLY A 137 18.84 2.88 22.16
CA GLY A 137 19.27 3.96 21.29
C GLY A 137 20.62 4.53 21.71
N ALA A 138 21.22 5.33 20.84
CA ALA A 138 22.43 6.08 21.14
C ALA A 138 22.09 7.57 21.38
N MET A 139 22.77 8.18 22.33
CA MET A 139 22.70 9.61 22.62
C MET A 139 24.00 10.25 22.16
N LEU A 140 23.88 11.16 21.20
CA LEU A 140 24.95 12.06 20.79
C LEU A 140 24.80 13.37 21.57
N TYR A 141 25.87 13.79 22.23
CA TYR A 141 25.90 15.00 23.05
C TYR A 141 27.30 15.61 23.02
N GLY A 142 27.40 16.88 23.42
CA GLY A 142 28.67 17.59 23.39
C GLY A 142 28.47 19.09 23.51
N THR A 143 29.55 19.83 23.28
CA THR A 143 29.59 21.29 23.36
C THR A 143 29.99 21.81 21.99
N LEU A 144 29.12 22.58 21.35
CA LEU A 144 29.43 23.25 20.10
C LEU A 144 29.96 24.65 20.41
N ASN A 145 31.17 24.96 19.93
CA ASN A 145 31.76 26.29 20.07
C ASN A 145 32.10 26.87 18.71
N THR A 146 31.54 28.03 18.39
CA THR A 146 31.75 28.72 17.11
C THR A 146 32.84 29.80 17.19
N GLU A 147 33.48 29.96 18.34
CA GLU A 147 34.60 30.88 18.51
C GLU A 147 35.77 30.46 17.63
N VAL A 148 36.17 31.35 16.72
CA VAL A 148 37.28 31.11 15.81
C VAL A 148 38.60 31.21 16.60
N PRO A 149 39.46 30.16 16.57
CA PRO A 149 40.79 30.22 17.15
C PRO A 149 41.62 31.38 16.56
N ARG A 150 42.48 32.00 17.39
CA ARG A 150 43.28 33.16 16.98
C ARG A 150 44.56 32.76 16.24
N ASP A 151 44.44 31.80 15.33
CA ASP A 151 45.57 31.23 14.58
C ASP A 151 45.82 31.96 13.24
N GLY A 152 44.91 32.88 12.86
CA GLY A 152 45.03 33.69 11.65
C GLY A 152 44.69 32.97 10.33
N GLU A 153 44.63 31.64 10.33
CA GLU A 153 44.29 30.82 9.17
C GLU A 153 42.81 30.38 9.17
N THR A 154 42.33 29.92 10.32
CA THR A 154 40.97 29.40 10.50
C THR A 154 39.96 30.55 10.43
N LYS A 155 39.03 30.48 9.48
CA LYS A 155 37.97 31.50 9.30
C LYS A 155 36.65 31.15 9.99
N TYR A 156 36.40 29.87 10.22
CA TYR A 156 35.17 29.35 10.79
C TYR A 156 35.47 28.23 11.78
N SER A 157 34.71 28.17 12.85
CA SER A 157 34.77 27.12 13.89
C SER A 157 33.35 26.72 14.29
N GLY A 158 33.20 25.57 14.95
CA GLY A 158 31.89 24.99 15.27
C GLY A 158 31.55 23.83 14.35
N TYR A 159 32.38 22.79 14.37
CA TYR A 159 32.14 21.56 13.60
C TYR A 159 32.07 20.33 14.49
N CYS A 160 31.00 19.56 14.33
CA CYS A 160 30.85 18.21 14.87
C CYS A 160 30.20 17.32 13.81
N SER A 161 30.68 16.10 13.66
CA SER A 161 30.13 15.13 12.70
C SER A 161 30.07 13.72 13.28
N MET A 162 29.09 12.97 12.80
CA MET A 162 28.91 11.55 13.08
C MET A 162 28.76 10.83 11.75
N ARG A 163 29.57 9.81 11.51
CA ARG A 163 29.60 9.04 10.26
C ARG A 163 29.58 7.55 10.57
N ALA A 164 28.83 6.80 9.79
CA ALA A 164 28.89 5.34 9.85
C ALA A 164 30.11 4.85 9.07
N LYS A 165 30.81 3.83 9.59
CA LYS A 165 31.86 3.15 8.84
C LYS A 165 31.21 2.39 7.68
N PRO A 166 31.80 2.42 6.47
CA PRO A 166 31.34 1.59 5.37
C PRO A 166 31.42 0.12 5.81
N GLN A 167 30.39 -0.66 5.48
CA GLN A 167 30.43 -2.10 5.72
C GLN A 167 31.28 -2.71 4.60
N LEU A 168 32.43 -3.29 4.97
CA LEU A 168 33.32 -4.05 4.09
C LEU A 168 32.69 -5.39 3.70
#